data_AF-A0A914NYV2-F1
#
_entry.id   AF-A0A914NYV2-F1
#
_cell.length_a   1.000
_cell.length_b   1.000
_cell.length_c   1.000
_cell.angle_alpha   90.00
_cell.angle_beta   90.00
_cell.angle_gamma   90.00
#
_symmetry.space_group_name_H-M   'P 1'
#
loop_
_entity.id
_entity.type
_entity.pdbx_description
1 polymer ?
#
loop_
_entity_poly.entity_id
_entity_poly.type
_entity_poly.pdbx_seq_one_letter_code
_entity_poly.pdbx_strand_id
1 'polypeptide(L)'
;MVWFKMQNAYYYDNSPVNKFNDLCYDLISRRRFYDLRSYSILVVDQIFKSATTDLCELSAKSVDVPKFEHLIGVKSEVFKQLCEDDRLFHHFLYSLGTHCMKFRMQFDVLYESVYLWYFNSVLTYLLPDNDSALVYLKKLDWFCAINKHSATKSALRLLKPQVIAASYSPDLFARTDGFQSLYPRTFDFTKFMIECLSDRTAVPYEGQIVTLKHMILYYICFLLASTNDADFNSFKEKLRSLNWVTGHVKPFLVRWLQNRALDDMYIELIFGHA
;
A
#
# COMPACT_ATOMS: atom_id res chain seq x y z
N MET A 1 -22.88 11.22 -54.91
CA MET A 1 -21.90 12.25 -54.55
C MET A 1 -21.48 11.99 -53.11
N VAL A 2 -20.30 11.38 -52.93
CA VAL A 2 -19.81 10.82 -51.66
C VAL A 2 -18.62 11.64 -51.19
N TRP A 3 -18.84 12.68 -50.38
CA TRP A 3 -17.84 13.53 -49.72
C TRP A 3 -18.63 14.32 -48.65
N PHE A 4 -18.40 14.35 -47.32
CA PHE A 4 -17.26 14.12 -46.45
C PHE A 4 -17.79 13.52 -45.11
N LYS A 5 -17.38 12.30 -44.76
CA LYS A 5 -17.36 11.79 -43.38
C LYS A 5 -15.88 11.72 -42.98
N MET A 6 -15.31 12.84 -42.54
CA MET A 6 -13.95 12.84 -41.99
C MET A 6 -13.69 14.18 -41.30
N GLN A 7 -14.12 14.31 -40.03
CA GLN A 7 -13.58 15.32 -39.11
C GLN A 7 -13.95 15.09 -37.63
N ASN A 8 -14.08 13.83 -37.20
CA ASN A 8 -14.18 13.50 -35.76
C ASN A 8 -13.03 12.57 -35.35
N ALA A 9 -11.80 12.98 -35.61
CA ALA A 9 -10.61 12.33 -35.07
C ALA A 9 -9.75 13.40 -34.40
N TYR A 10 -9.39 13.14 -33.15
CA TYR A 10 -8.51 13.93 -32.27
C TYR A 10 -9.16 15.06 -31.44
N TYR A 11 -10.22 14.76 -30.69
CA TYR A 11 -10.24 15.22 -29.31
C TYR A 11 -9.40 14.22 -28.51
N TYR A 12 -8.13 14.52 -28.26
CA TYR A 12 -7.41 13.91 -27.14
C TYR A 12 -8.12 14.41 -25.88
N ASP A 13 -9.05 13.60 -25.39
CA ASP A 13 -9.77 13.88 -24.17
C ASP A 13 -8.77 13.81 -23.01
N ASN A 14 -8.37 15.00 -22.51
CA ASN A 14 -7.37 15.22 -21.47
C ASN A 14 -7.78 14.69 -20.08
N SER A 15 -8.83 13.87 -20.03
CA SER A 15 -9.35 13.21 -18.83
C SER A 15 -8.22 12.51 -18.04
N PRO A 16 -8.12 12.74 -16.72
CA PRO A 16 -7.19 12.04 -15.83
C PRO A 16 -7.28 10.51 -15.95
N VAL A 17 -8.48 9.98 -16.24
CA VAL A 17 -8.72 8.55 -16.47
C VAL A 17 -7.99 8.04 -17.69
N ASN A 18 -8.06 8.76 -18.82
CA ASN A 18 -7.36 8.37 -20.05
C ASN A 18 -5.85 8.43 -19.85
N LYS A 19 -5.34 9.48 -19.20
CA LYS A 19 -3.92 9.61 -18.88
C LYS A 19 -3.42 8.45 -18.00
N PHE A 20 -4.22 8.03 -17.03
CA PHE A 20 -3.89 6.90 -16.18
C PHE A 20 -3.91 5.57 -16.95
N ASN A 21 -4.92 5.34 -17.80
CA ASN A 21 -4.98 4.15 -18.62
C ASN A 21 -3.80 4.10 -19.61
N ASP A 22 -3.47 5.22 -20.25
CA ASP A 22 -2.32 5.36 -21.15
C ASP A 22 -0.99 5.10 -20.42
N LEU A 23 -0.84 5.62 -19.18
CA LEU A 23 0.29 5.30 -18.32
C LEU A 23 0.39 3.79 -18.07
N CYS A 24 -0.74 3.14 -17.76
CA CYS A 24 -0.75 1.70 -17.55
C CYS A 24 -0.32 0.94 -18.82
N TYR A 25 -0.83 1.32 -19.99
CA TYR A 25 -0.43 0.73 -21.27
C TYR A 25 1.06 0.91 -21.55
N ASP A 26 1.58 2.12 -21.36
CA ASP A 26 2.99 2.44 -21.57
C ASP A 26 3.89 1.61 -20.64
N LEU A 27 3.55 1.53 -19.34
CA LEU A 27 4.28 0.70 -18.38
C LEU A 27 4.29 -0.78 -18.80
N ILE A 28 3.13 -1.37 -19.13
CA ILE A 28 3.04 -2.76 -19.59
C ILE A 28 3.96 -3.00 -20.80
N SER A 29 3.93 -2.09 -21.77
CA SER A 29 4.77 -2.19 -22.98
C SER A 29 6.27 -2.11 -22.69
N ARG A 30 6.63 -1.43 -21.59
CA ARG A 30 8.02 -1.25 -21.16
C ARG A 30 8.61 -2.46 -20.43
N ARG A 31 7.78 -3.39 -19.94
CA ARG A 31 8.24 -4.59 -19.19
C ARG A 31 9.42 -5.33 -19.83
N ARG A 32 9.45 -5.41 -21.16
CA ARG A 32 10.48 -6.11 -21.94
C ARG A 32 11.85 -5.43 -21.95
N PHE A 33 11.94 -4.16 -21.56
CA PHE A 33 13.18 -3.38 -21.60
C PHE A 33 13.91 -3.31 -20.26
N TYR A 34 13.30 -3.84 -19.20
CA TYR A 34 13.83 -3.77 -17.84
C TYR A 34 13.87 -5.17 -17.22
N ASP A 35 14.87 -5.43 -16.38
CA ASP A 35 14.79 -6.55 -15.45
C ASP A 35 13.63 -6.35 -14.47
N LEU A 36 13.12 -7.44 -13.88
CA LEU A 36 11.90 -7.39 -13.06
C LEU A 36 12.06 -6.44 -11.86
N ARG A 37 13.25 -6.37 -11.25
CA ARG A 37 13.50 -5.52 -10.09
C ARG A 37 13.45 -4.04 -10.48
N SER A 38 14.16 -3.64 -11.53
CA SER A 38 14.14 -2.27 -12.05
C SER A 38 12.76 -1.87 -12.55
N TYR A 39 12.05 -2.80 -13.19
CA TYR A 39 10.68 -2.60 -13.64
C TYR A 39 9.72 -2.35 -12.47
N SER A 40 9.84 -3.11 -11.37
CA SER A 40 9.01 -2.90 -10.18
C SER A 40 9.19 -1.52 -9.56
N ILE A 41 10.42 -1.01 -9.50
CA ILE A 41 10.70 0.37 -9.04
C ILE A 41 10.00 1.38 -9.95
N LEU A 42 10.18 1.23 -11.27
CA LEU A 42 9.57 2.11 -12.26
C LEU A 42 8.04 2.14 -12.11
N VAL A 43 7.39 0.98 -11.99
CA VAL A 43 5.94 0.90 -11.83
C VAL A 43 5.49 1.58 -10.53
N VAL A 44 6.14 1.30 -9.39
CA VAL A 44 5.78 1.93 -8.11
C VAL A 44 5.94 3.45 -8.16
N ASP A 45 7.05 3.94 -8.69
CA ASP A 45 7.32 5.37 -8.77
C ASP A 45 6.33 6.09 -9.71
N GLN A 46 6.04 5.51 -10.87
CA GLN A 46 5.11 6.12 -11.82
C GLN A 46 3.65 6.09 -11.34
N ILE A 47 3.24 5.04 -10.62
CA ILE A 47 1.86 4.91 -10.12
C ILE A 47 1.64 5.76 -8.87
N PHE A 48 2.56 5.76 -7.89
CA PHE A 48 2.32 6.37 -6.57
C PHE A 48 3.09 7.68 -6.33
N LYS A 49 4.14 7.97 -7.12
CA LYS A 49 4.90 9.22 -6.98
C LYS A 49 4.68 10.21 -8.10
N SER A 50 4.05 9.82 -9.21
CA SER A 50 3.75 10.75 -10.29
C SER A 50 2.84 11.88 -9.80
N ALA A 51 3.21 13.12 -10.12
CA ALA A 51 2.41 14.30 -9.82
C ALA A 51 1.21 14.47 -10.77
N THR A 52 1.17 13.70 -11.86
CA THR A 52 0.14 13.84 -12.91
C THR A 52 -1.03 12.87 -12.74
N THR A 53 -0.94 11.96 -11.78
CA THR A 53 -1.94 10.91 -11.55
C THR A 53 -2.20 10.84 -10.05
N ASP A 54 -3.38 11.33 -9.64
CA ASP A 54 -3.88 11.14 -8.28
C ASP A 54 -4.85 9.95 -8.27
N LEU A 55 -4.44 8.84 -7.67
CA LEU A 55 -5.29 7.65 -7.54
C LEU A 55 -6.45 7.87 -6.56
N CYS A 56 -6.38 8.90 -5.71
CA CYS A 56 -7.45 9.28 -4.80
C CYS A 56 -8.60 10.03 -5.54
N GLU A 57 -8.34 10.62 -6.71
CA GLU A 57 -9.35 11.28 -7.56
C GLU A 57 -10.03 10.34 -8.56
N LEU A 58 -9.34 9.28 -8.97
CA LEU A 58 -9.84 8.36 -9.99
C LEU A 58 -10.84 7.38 -9.40
N SER A 59 -12.05 7.29 -9.96
CA SER A 59 -13.00 6.23 -9.59
C SER A 59 -12.55 4.88 -10.14
N ALA A 60 -12.56 3.84 -9.30
CA ALA A 60 -12.25 2.47 -9.72
C ALA A 60 -13.18 1.95 -10.83
N LYS A 61 -14.41 2.46 -10.91
CA LYS A 61 -15.38 2.11 -11.97
C LYS A 61 -15.02 2.69 -13.33
N SER A 62 -14.18 3.73 -13.36
CA SER A 62 -13.85 4.48 -14.58
C SER A 62 -12.52 4.07 -15.22
N VAL A 63 -11.65 3.37 -14.50
CA VAL A 63 -10.35 2.94 -14.99
C VAL A 63 -10.36 1.49 -15.48
N ASP A 64 -9.38 1.13 -16.30
CA ASP A 64 -9.16 -0.26 -16.70
C ASP A 64 -8.50 -1.06 -15.56
N VAL A 65 -9.32 -1.49 -14.60
CA VAL A 65 -8.89 -2.24 -13.41
C VAL A 65 -8.08 -3.49 -13.77
N PRO A 66 -8.47 -4.34 -14.74
CA PRO A 66 -7.69 -5.51 -15.12
C PRO A 66 -6.25 -5.20 -15.52
N LYS A 67 -6.00 -4.09 -16.21
CA LYS A 67 -4.63 -3.66 -16.54
C LYS A 67 -3.84 -3.20 -15.34
N PHE A 68 -4.48 -2.42 -14.48
CA PHE A 68 -3.85 -1.97 -13.25
C PHE A 68 -3.52 -3.18 -12.33
N GLU A 69 -4.42 -4.16 -12.24
CA GLU A 69 -4.19 -5.43 -11.57
C GLU A 69 -3.03 -6.23 -12.17
N HIS A 70 -2.94 -6.26 -13.50
CA HIS A 70 -1.83 -6.92 -14.18
C HIS A 70 -0.49 -6.26 -13.85
N LEU A 71 -0.46 -4.93 -13.73
CA LEU A 71 0.74 -4.16 -13.42
C LEU A 71 1.22 -4.34 -11.99
N ILE A 72 0.35 -4.13 -11.01
CA ILE A 72 0.75 -4.03 -9.60
C ILE A 72 -0.27 -4.66 -8.64
N GLY A 73 -1.30 -5.31 -9.16
CA GLY A 73 -2.25 -6.08 -8.37
C GLY A 73 -1.57 -7.19 -7.56
N VAL A 74 -2.22 -7.68 -6.51
CA VAL A 74 -1.65 -8.65 -5.57
C VAL A 74 -1.22 -9.99 -6.20
N LYS A 75 -1.68 -10.27 -7.43
CA LYS A 75 -1.31 -11.46 -8.22
C LYS A 75 -0.22 -11.18 -9.29
N SER A 76 0.13 -9.92 -9.51
CA SER A 76 1.12 -9.49 -10.52
C SER A 76 2.54 -9.96 -10.20
N GLU A 77 3.39 -10.06 -11.23
CA GLU A 77 4.82 -10.32 -11.05
C GLU A 77 5.51 -9.20 -10.25
N VAL A 78 5.09 -7.95 -10.46
CA VAL A 78 5.63 -6.79 -9.75
C VAL A 78 5.36 -6.93 -8.26
N PHE A 79 4.11 -7.17 -7.85
CA PHE A 79 3.77 -7.28 -6.43
C PHE A 79 4.51 -8.44 -5.76
N LYS A 80 4.63 -9.59 -6.44
CA LYS A 80 5.46 -10.71 -5.95
C LYS A 80 6.92 -10.29 -5.75
N GLN A 81 7.52 -9.60 -6.73
CA GLN A 81 8.87 -9.09 -6.64
C GLN A 81 9.04 -8.07 -5.49
N LEU A 82 8.03 -7.22 -5.25
CA LEU A 82 8.01 -6.30 -4.10
C LEU A 82 8.02 -7.11 -2.79
N CYS A 83 7.23 -8.18 -2.69
CA CYS A 83 7.20 -9.03 -1.50
C CYS A 83 8.46 -9.91 -1.33
N GLU A 84 9.25 -10.16 -2.37
CA GLU A 84 10.47 -10.97 -2.26
C GLU A 84 11.72 -10.14 -1.88
N ASP A 85 11.80 -8.87 -2.27
CA ASP A 85 12.92 -7.97 -1.96
C ASP A 85 12.55 -6.97 -0.85
N ASP A 86 13.24 -7.05 0.29
CA ASP A 86 12.99 -6.16 1.43
C ASP A 86 13.04 -4.68 1.08
N ARG A 87 14.03 -4.26 0.27
CA ARG A 87 14.20 -2.85 -0.07
C ARG A 87 13.07 -2.38 -0.98
N LEU A 88 12.65 -3.23 -1.91
CA LEU A 88 11.51 -2.94 -2.78
C LEU A 88 10.20 -2.89 -2.00
N PHE A 89 9.99 -3.81 -1.06
CA PHE A 89 8.79 -3.82 -0.23
C PHE A 89 8.65 -2.49 0.52
N HIS A 90 9.71 -2.06 1.22
CA HIS A 90 9.69 -0.80 1.97
C HIS A 90 9.52 0.42 1.06
N HIS A 91 10.15 0.42 -0.11
CA HIS A 91 9.94 1.47 -1.11
C HIS A 91 8.48 1.54 -1.57
N PHE A 92 7.84 0.40 -1.77
CA PHE A 92 6.41 0.31 -2.07
C PHE A 92 5.55 0.83 -0.91
N LEU A 93 5.78 0.37 0.33
CA LEU A 93 5.02 0.83 1.49
C LEU A 93 5.12 2.35 1.69
N TYR A 94 6.33 2.90 1.54
CA TYR A 94 6.54 4.35 1.60
C TYR A 94 5.76 5.08 0.51
N SER A 95 5.81 4.58 -0.72
CA SER A 95 5.14 5.22 -1.86
C SER A 95 3.62 5.15 -1.72
N LEU A 96 3.09 4.00 -1.28
CA LEU A 96 1.68 3.79 -1.02
C LEU A 96 1.18 4.68 0.14
N GLY A 97 1.84 4.61 1.30
CA GLY A 97 1.44 5.36 2.50
C GLY A 97 1.53 6.88 2.35
N THR A 98 2.50 7.38 1.58
CA THR A 98 2.61 8.82 1.31
C THR A 98 1.71 9.31 0.18
N HIS A 99 1.17 8.44 -0.67
CA HIS A 99 0.33 8.86 -1.80
C HIS A 99 -0.95 9.56 -1.31
N CYS A 100 -1.67 8.97 -0.36
CA CYS A 100 -2.90 9.56 0.18
C CYS A 100 -2.68 10.80 1.06
N MET A 101 -1.43 11.17 1.31
CA MET A 101 -1.05 12.37 2.06
C MET A 101 -0.70 13.55 1.15
N LYS A 102 -0.62 13.35 -0.17
CA LYS A 102 -0.22 14.41 -1.11
C LYS A 102 -1.39 15.27 -1.58
N PHE A 103 -2.60 14.73 -1.53
CA PHE A 103 -3.76 15.32 -2.18
C PHE A 103 -4.91 15.56 -1.19
N ARG A 104 -5.62 16.68 -1.37
CA ARG A 104 -6.80 17.03 -0.57
C ARG A 104 -8.04 16.56 -1.29
N MET A 105 -8.72 15.58 -0.72
CA MET A 105 -9.88 14.94 -1.34
C MET A 105 -11.08 14.93 -0.41
N GLN A 106 -12.27 15.09 -0.97
CA GLN A 106 -13.50 14.87 -0.22
C GLN A 106 -13.66 13.39 0.11
N PHE A 107 -14.27 13.11 1.27
CA PHE A 107 -14.46 11.74 1.77
C PHE A 107 -15.17 10.84 0.76
N ASP A 108 -16.29 11.30 0.19
CA ASP A 108 -17.12 10.50 -0.73
C ASP A 108 -16.37 10.05 -1.99
N VAL A 109 -15.51 10.92 -2.53
CA VAL A 109 -14.69 10.61 -3.70
C VAL A 109 -13.66 9.52 -3.38
N LEU A 110 -13.07 9.60 -2.18
CA LEU A 110 -12.03 8.67 -1.76
C LEU A 110 -12.56 7.24 -1.55
N TYR A 111 -13.81 7.07 -1.10
CA TYR A 111 -14.41 5.74 -0.90
C TYR A 111 -14.54 4.94 -2.20
N GLU A 112 -14.74 5.62 -3.34
CA GLU A 112 -14.81 4.98 -4.66
C GLU A 112 -13.48 5.02 -5.43
N SER A 113 -12.41 5.50 -4.79
CA SER A 113 -11.13 5.75 -5.46
C SER A 113 -10.36 4.47 -5.81
N VAL A 114 -9.57 4.54 -6.89
CA VAL A 114 -8.60 3.50 -7.27
C VAL A 114 -7.61 3.25 -6.15
N TYR A 115 -7.14 4.31 -5.48
CA TYR A 115 -6.23 4.20 -4.35
C TYR A 115 -6.80 3.31 -3.25
N LEU A 116 -8.02 3.60 -2.78
CA LEU A 116 -8.60 2.88 -1.65
C LEU A 116 -9.00 1.45 -2.05
N TRP A 117 -9.51 1.26 -3.26
CA TRP A 117 -9.76 -0.07 -3.82
C TRP A 117 -8.48 -0.94 -3.83
N TYR A 118 -7.36 -0.37 -4.28
CA TYR A 118 -6.07 -1.07 -4.32
C TYR A 118 -5.53 -1.33 -2.92
N PHE A 119 -5.58 -0.33 -2.04
CA PHE A 119 -5.16 -0.44 -0.66
C PHE A 119 -5.91 -1.55 0.07
N ASN A 120 -7.24 -1.62 -0.10
CA ASN A 120 -8.08 -2.69 0.47
C ASN A 120 -7.74 -4.07 -0.11
N SER A 121 -7.36 -4.14 -1.38
CA SER A 121 -6.90 -5.38 -2.01
C SER A 121 -5.60 -5.88 -1.38
N VAL A 122 -4.66 -4.98 -1.11
CA VAL A 122 -3.40 -5.29 -0.41
C VAL A 122 -3.65 -5.68 1.05
N LEU A 123 -4.57 -4.98 1.74
CA LEU A 123 -4.98 -5.31 3.11
C LEU A 123 -5.52 -6.73 3.20
N THR A 124 -6.53 -7.06 2.38
CA THR A 124 -7.17 -8.38 2.37
C THR A 124 -6.16 -9.50 2.09
N TYR A 125 -5.13 -9.18 1.32
CA TYR A 125 -4.09 -10.14 0.98
C TYR A 125 -3.07 -10.36 2.10
N LEU A 126 -2.59 -9.28 2.72
CA LEU A 126 -1.54 -9.35 3.76
C LEU A 126 -2.10 -9.61 5.16
N LEU A 127 -3.39 -9.32 5.39
CA LEU A 127 -4.12 -9.53 6.64
C LEU A 127 -5.32 -10.46 6.38
N PRO A 128 -5.10 -11.78 6.20
CA PRO A 128 -6.19 -12.71 5.98
C PRO A 128 -7.08 -12.80 7.24
N ASP A 129 -8.38 -12.61 7.08
CA ASP A 129 -9.38 -12.57 8.14
C ASP A 129 -10.19 -13.87 8.27
N ASN A 130 -9.81 -14.92 7.52
CA ASN A 130 -10.44 -16.23 7.56
C ASN A 130 -9.46 -17.34 7.14
N ASP A 131 -9.82 -18.59 7.47
CA ASP A 131 -8.98 -19.78 7.20
C ASP A 131 -8.70 -19.98 5.70
N SER A 132 -9.67 -19.72 4.82
CA SER A 132 -9.50 -19.89 3.37
C SER A 132 -8.45 -18.92 2.83
N ALA A 133 -8.48 -17.66 3.27
CA ALA A 133 -7.50 -16.64 2.90
C ALA A 133 -6.10 -16.98 3.46
N LEU A 134 -6.02 -17.47 4.69
CA LEU A 134 -4.76 -17.93 5.28
C LEU A 134 -4.16 -19.11 4.52
N VAL A 135 -4.97 -20.12 4.18
CA VAL A 135 -4.54 -21.29 3.39
C VAL A 135 -4.05 -20.85 2.02
N TYR A 136 -4.74 -19.90 1.37
CA TYR A 136 -4.29 -19.33 0.11
C TYR A 136 -2.92 -18.64 0.26
N LEU A 137 -2.76 -17.80 1.29
CA LEU A 137 -1.53 -17.07 1.56
C LEU A 137 -0.34 -18.02 1.80
N LYS A 138 -0.55 -19.11 2.54
CA LYS A 138 0.48 -20.15 2.77
C LYS A 138 0.90 -20.94 1.53
N LYS A 139 0.05 -21.01 0.50
CA LYS A 139 0.37 -21.68 -0.78
C LYS A 139 1.28 -20.84 -1.67
N LEU A 140 1.53 -19.59 -1.33
CA LEU A 140 2.38 -18.72 -2.12
C LEU A 140 3.83 -18.97 -1.75
N ASP A 141 4.63 -19.39 -2.73
CA ASP A 141 6.03 -19.75 -2.51
C ASP A 141 6.83 -18.64 -1.82
N TRP A 142 6.59 -17.39 -2.20
CA TRP A 142 7.26 -16.23 -1.63
C TRP A 142 6.87 -15.93 -0.18
N PHE A 143 5.67 -16.34 0.27
CA PHE A 143 5.23 -16.14 1.65
C PHE A 143 6.02 -17.02 2.62
N CYS A 144 6.38 -18.23 2.19
CA CYS A 144 7.15 -19.19 2.98
C CYS A 144 8.68 -19.11 2.71
N ALA A 145 9.10 -18.58 1.57
CA ALA A 145 10.51 -18.62 1.10
C ALA A 145 11.42 -17.52 1.65
N ILE A 146 10.89 -16.49 2.33
CA ILE A 146 11.71 -15.38 2.89
C ILE A 146 12.72 -15.88 3.96
N ASN A 147 12.58 -17.13 4.40
CA ASN A 147 13.49 -17.82 5.32
C ASN A 147 14.80 -18.33 4.70
N LYS A 148 14.97 -18.33 3.36
CA LYS A 148 16.15 -18.96 2.73
C LYS A 148 17.27 -18.01 2.32
N HIS A 149 17.09 -16.68 2.38
CA HIS A 149 18.04 -15.75 1.75
C HIS A 149 18.72 -14.69 2.65
N SER A 150 18.53 -14.67 3.98
CA SER A 150 19.25 -13.69 4.83
C SER A 150 20.62 -14.14 5.35
N ALA A 151 21.36 -14.95 4.58
CA ALA A 151 22.76 -15.29 4.87
C ALA A 151 23.72 -14.99 3.71
N THR A 152 23.35 -14.11 2.77
CA THR A 152 24.34 -13.54 1.85
C THR A 152 25.10 -12.43 2.57
N LYS A 153 26.25 -12.81 3.16
CA LYS A 153 27.34 -11.89 3.52
C LYS A 153 27.58 -10.96 2.33
N SER A 154 27.12 -9.72 2.45
CA SER A 154 27.14 -8.79 1.32
C SER A 154 28.57 -8.45 0.92
N ALA A 155 28.87 -8.57 -0.36
CA ALA A 155 30.04 -7.97 -0.99
C ALA A 155 29.79 -6.46 -1.28
N LEU A 156 29.21 -5.72 -0.33
CA LEU A 156 28.93 -4.26 -0.45
C LEU A 156 30.13 -3.38 -0.06
N ARG A 157 31.36 -3.78 -0.39
CA ARG A 157 32.56 -2.92 -0.15
C ARG A 157 32.93 -2.00 -1.31
N LEU A 158 32.14 -1.94 -2.39
CA LEU A 158 32.59 -1.24 -3.62
C LEU A 158 31.64 -0.19 -4.21
N LEU A 159 30.54 0.19 -3.56
CA LEU A 159 29.71 1.31 -4.04
C LEU A 159 29.52 2.37 -2.96
N LYS A 160 29.84 3.62 -3.31
CA LYS A 160 29.90 4.76 -2.40
C LYS A 160 28.53 4.99 -1.72
N PRO A 161 28.48 5.19 -0.39
CA PRO A 161 27.24 5.32 0.40
C PRO A 161 26.31 6.50 0.05
N GLN A 162 26.70 7.41 -0.85
CA GLN A 162 26.09 8.74 -0.92
C GLN A 162 24.92 8.87 -1.91
N VAL A 163 24.50 7.80 -2.59
CA VAL A 163 23.38 7.87 -3.57
C VAL A 163 22.19 6.98 -3.18
N ILE A 164 22.33 6.10 -2.17
CA ILE A 164 21.25 5.19 -1.72
C ILE A 164 20.82 5.46 -0.27
N ALA A 165 21.58 6.24 0.51
CA ALA A 165 21.42 6.37 1.96
C ALA A 165 21.10 7.80 2.44
N ALA A 166 20.05 8.43 1.89
CA ALA A 166 19.55 9.71 2.43
C ALA A 166 18.23 9.60 3.22
N SER A 167 17.58 8.43 3.28
CA SER A 167 16.26 8.32 3.96
C SER A 167 16.01 7.04 4.75
N TYR A 168 16.94 6.10 4.81
CA TYR A 168 16.69 4.81 5.45
C TYR A 168 17.81 4.44 6.41
N SER A 169 17.49 4.46 7.72
CA SER A 169 18.32 3.84 8.74
C SER A 169 18.16 2.32 8.63
N PRO A 170 19.22 1.56 8.29
CA PRO A 170 19.17 0.10 8.23
C PRO A 170 18.92 -0.55 9.60
N ASP A 171 19.13 0.21 10.69
CA ASP A 171 19.11 -0.29 12.07
C ASP A 171 17.70 -0.42 12.67
N LEU A 172 16.66 0.09 11.99
CA LEU A 172 15.26 -0.05 12.43
C LEU A 172 14.71 -1.48 12.37
N PHE A 173 15.46 -2.41 11.76
CA PHE A 173 15.00 -3.77 11.41
C PHE A 173 16.02 -4.86 11.71
N ALA A 174 16.78 -4.73 12.82
CA ALA A 174 17.52 -5.87 13.35
C ALA A 174 16.54 -7.04 13.57
N ARG A 175 16.61 -8.07 12.73
CA ARG A 175 15.78 -9.28 12.76
C ARG A 175 16.15 -10.12 13.99
N THR A 176 15.63 -9.74 15.14
CA THR A 176 15.71 -10.51 16.38
C THR A 176 14.31 -11.02 16.68
N ASP A 177 13.99 -12.21 16.18
CA ASP A 177 13.01 -13.19 16.70
C ASP A 177 12.57 -14.14 15.56
N GLY A 178 12.48 -15.45 15.83
CA GLY A 178 12.05 -16.52 14.89
C GLY A 178 10.57 -16.45 14.45
N PHE A 179 9.95 -15.29 14.64
CA PHE A 179 8.56 -14.98 14.40
C PHE A 179 8.40 -13.98 13.25
N GLN A 180 9.27 -12.95 13.21
CA GLN A 180 9.43 -12.08 12.05
C GLN A 180 9.83 -12.87 10.80
N SER A 181 10.36 -14.09 10.98
CA SER A 181 10.72 -15.00 9.91
C SER A 181 9.51 -15.72 9.27
N LEU A 182 8.40 -15.92 10.00
CA LEU A 182 7.23 -16.65 9.46
C LEU A 182 6.24 -15.74 8.72
N TYR A 183 6.06 -14.51 9.21
CA TYR A 183 5.09 -13.55 8.66
C TYR A 183 5.69 -12.14 8.44
N PRO A 184 6.88 -12.02 7.82
CA PRO A 184 7.61 -10.75 7.74
C PRO A 184 6.81 -9.65 7.05
N ARG A 185 6.16 -9.97 5.92
CA ARG A 185 5.45 -8.97 5.11
C ARG A 185 4.19 -8.44 5.76
N THR A 186 3.43 -9.30 6.42
CA THR A 186 2.28 -8.87 7.22
C THR A 186 2.73 -7.95 8.34
N PHE A 187 3.77 -8.33 9.08
CA PHE A 187 4.33 -7.53 10.16
C PHE A 187 4.84 -6.16 9.67
N ASP A 188 5.70 -6.15 8.65
CA ASP A 188 6.30 -4.94 8.08
C ASP A 188 5.23 -4.01 7.52
N PHE A 189 4.25 -4.56 6.78
CA PHE A 189 3.13 -3.79 6.25
C PHE A 189 2.34 -3.13 7.37
N THR A 190 1.91 -3.89 8.38
CA THR A 190 1.09 -3.34 9.47
C THR A 190 1.85 -2.27 10.26
N LYS A 191 3.09 -2.57 10.66
CA LYS A 191 3.92 -1.62 11.42
C LYS A 191 4.11 -0.33 10.63
N PHE A 192 4.63 -0.45 9.41
CA PHE A 192 4.99 0.70 8.59
C PHE A 192 3.77 1.53 8.24
N MET A 193 2.66 0.92 7.82
CA MET A 193 1.47 1.68 7.43
C MET A 193 0.85 2.40 8.62
N ILE A 194 0.79 1.78 9.82
CA ILE A 194 0.28 2.46 11.02
C ILE A 194 1.21 3.62 11.40
N GLU A 195 2.52 3.41 11.40
CA GLU A 195 3.51 4.45 11.72
C GLU A 195 3.45 5.62 10.73
N CYS A 196 3.41 5.31 9.42
CA CYS A 196 3.36 6.29 8.35
C CYS A 196 2.04 7.07 8.37
N LEU A 197 0.89 6.39 8.43
CA LEU A 197 -0.43 7.04 8.45
C LEU A 197 -0.73 7.75 9.77
N SER A 198 -0.03 7.43 10.86
CA SER A 198 -0.14 8.13 12.15
C SER A 198 1.03 9.10 12.38
N ASP A 199 1.75 9.48 11.32
CA ASP A 199 2.84 10.45 11.42
C ASP A 199 2.33 11.75 12.08
N ARG A 200 3.22 12.43 12.80
CA ARG A 200 2.90 13.52 13.74
C ARG A 200 2.56 14.84 13.03
N THR A 201 1.87 14.79 11.90
CA THR A 201 1.33 15.96 11.24
C THR A 201 0.26 16.60 12.13
N ALA A 202 0.33 17.94 12.29
CA ALA A 202 -0.64 18.68 13.11
C ALA A 202 -2.04 18.72 12.48
N VAL A 203 -2.12 18.62 11.14
CA VAL A 203 -3.37 18.57 10.38
C VAL A 203 -3.27 17.44 9.36
N PRO A 204 -3.94 16.29 9.59
CA PRO A 204 -3.95 15.19 8.65
C PRO A 204 -4.82 15.50 7.42
N TYR A 205 -4.46 14.92 6.28
CA TYR A 205 -5.30 14.94 5.08
C TYR A 205 -6.45 13.93 5.20
N GLU A 206 -7.57 14.19 4.52
CA GLU A 206 -8.74 13.31 4.50
C GLU A 206 -8.35 11.89 4.00
N GLY A 207 -7.50 11.84 2.99
CA GLY A 207 -6.85 10.62 2.47
C GLY A 207 -6.18 9.78 3.55
N GLN A 208 -5.34 10.43 4.37
CA GLN A 208 -4.65 9.81 5.49
C GLN A 208 -5.64 9.23 6.52
N ILE A 209 -6.69 9.97 6.89
CA ILE A 209 -7.66 9.52 7.90
C ILE A 209 -8.47 8.33 7.41
N VAL A 210 -9.03 8.36 6.21
CA VAL A 210 -9.84 7.24 5.69
C VAL A 210 -8.99 6.00 5.51
N THR A 211 -7.76 6.15 5.01
CA THR A 211 -6.82 5.03 4.86
C THR A 211 -6.49 4.42 6.22
N LEU A 212 -6.21 5.26 7.23
CA LEU A 212 -5.92 4.82 8.59
C LEU A 212 -7.14 4.11 9.21
N LYS A 213 -8.36 4.63 9.01
CA LYS A 213 -9.60 3.99 9.44
C LYS A 213 -9.74 2.58 8.85
N HIS A 214 -9.57 2.43 7.54
CA HIS A 214 -9.64 1.11 6.89
C HIS A 214 -8.56 0.16 7.40
N MET A 215 -7.33 0.65 7.53
CA MET A 215 -6.21 -0.10 8.08
C MET A 215 -6.52 -0.64 9.49
N ILE A 216 -7.04 0.21 10.37
CA ILE A 216 -7.38 -0.17 11.75
C ILE A 216 -8.54 -1.17 11.78
N LEU A 217 -9.60 -0.93 11.00
CA LEU A 217 -10.75 -1.84 10.94
C LEU A 217 -10.32 -3.23 10.46
N TYR A 218 -9.57 -3.32 9.37
CA TYR A 218 -9.04 -4.59 8.87
C TYR A 218 -8.07 -5.25 9.85
N TYR A 219 -7.21 -4.47 10.50
CA TYR A 219 -6.31 -4.99 11.53
C TYR A 219 -7.10 -5.59 12.71
N ILE A 220 -8.19 -4.96 13.15
CA ILE A 220 -9.06 -5.51 14.20
C ILE A 220 -9.76 -6.79 13.72
N CYS A 221 -10.33 -6.80 12.51
CA CYS A 221 -10.94 -8.00 11.92
C CYS A 221 -9.94 -9.16 11.86
N PHE A 222 -8.74 -8.89 11.36
CA PHE A 222 -7.63 -9.84 11.32
C PHE A 222 -7.28 -10.39 12.72
N LEU A 223 -7.19 -9.53 13.73
CA LEU A 223 -6.91 -9.96 15.10
C LEU A 223 -8.04 -10.82 15.67
N LEU A 224 -9.29 -10.56 15.31
CA LEU A 224 -10.47 -11.28 15.81
C LEU A 224 -10.80 -12.54 15.02
N ALA A 225 -10.25 -12.70 13.81
CA ALA A 225 -10.47 -13.84 12.93
C ALA A 225 -10.18 -15.18 13.64
N SER A 226 -11.14 -16.09 13.65
CA SER A 226 -10.94 -17.45 14.18
C SER A 226 -10.10 -18.28 13.20
N THR A 227 -9.10 -18.98 13.70
CA THR A 227 -8.32 -19.95 12.92
C THR A 227 -7.84 -21.09 13.80
N ASN A 228 -7.69 -22.28 13.21
CA ASN A 228 -7.07 -23.44 13.85
C ASN A 228 -5.53 -23.42 13.76
N ASP A 229 -4.95 -22.44 13.07
CA ASP A 229 -3.51 -22.35 12.85
C ASP A 229 -2.78 -21.78 14.08
N ALA A 230 -2.01 -22.64 14.76
CA ALA A 230 -1.34 -22.28 16.01
C ALA A 230 -0.29 -21.17 15.84
N ASP A 231 0.50 -21.21 14.76
CA ASP A 231 1.52 -20.20 14.46
C ASP A 231 0.87 -18.85 14.19
N PHE A 232 -0.23 -18.84 13.44
CA PHE A 232 -0.97 -17.62 13.16
C PHE A 232 -1.70 -17.05 14.39
N ASN A 233 -2.22 -17.91 15.27
CA ASN A 233 -2.77 -17.46 16.56
C ASN A 233 -1.68 -16.84 17.45
N SER A 234 -0.51 -17.48 17.56
CA SER A 234 0.66 -16.89 18.22
C SER A 234 1.01 -15.54 17.60
N PHE A 235 0.86 -15.41 16.28
CA PHE A 235 1.09 -14.17 15.56
C PHE A 235 0.17 -13.03 15.94
N LYS A 236 -1.13 -13.30 16.00
CA LYS A 236 -2.11 -12.31 16.47
C LYS A 236 -1.87 -11.90 17.92
N GLU A 237 -1.54 -12.84 18.82
CA GLU A 237 -1.27 -12.49 20.22
C GLU A 237 -0.06 -11.57 20.37
N LYS A 238 1.02 -11.84 19.62
CA LYS A 238 2.19 -10.96 19.63
C LYS A 238 1.85 -9.58 19.08
N LEU A 239 1.13 -9.50 17.97
CA LEU A 239 0.70 -8.21 17.42
C LEU A 239 -0.17 -7.41 18.41
N ARG A 240 -1.06 -8.07 19.16
CA ARG A 240 -1.81 -7.43 20.26
C ARG A 240 -0.87 -6.87 21.33
N SER A 241 0.16 -7.63 21.71
CA SER A 241 1.12 -7.22 22.75
C SER A 241 1.96 -5.98 22.38
N LEU A 242 2.18 -5.74 21.09
CA LEU A 242 2.98 -4.62 20.61
C LEU A 242 2.28 -3.26 20.77
N ASN A 243 0.97 -3.26 21.07
CA ASN A 243 0.22 -2.06 21.38
C ASN A 243 0.35 -0.95 20.32
N TRP A 244 0.61 -1.27 19.04
CA TRP A 244 0.88 -0.26 18.00
C TRP A 244 -0.24 0.75 17.83
N VAL A 245 -1.50 0.29 17.88
CA VAL A 245 -2.67 1.17 17.86
C VAL A 245 -2.62 2.15 19.04
N THR A 246 -2.37 1.66 20.25
CA THR A 246 -2.27 2.50 21.45
C THR A 246 -1.01 3.39 21.44
N GLY A 247 0.10 2.94 20.86
CA GLY A 247 1.38 3.64 20.85
C GLY A 247 1.50 4.72 19.76
N HIS A 248 0.86 4.52 18.61
CA HIS A 248 0.95 5.42 17.45
C HIS A 248 -0.37 6.15 17.16
N VAL A 249 -1.47 5.39 17.03
CA VAL A 249 -2.77 5.95 16.64
C VAL A 249 -3.35 6.81 17.75
N LYS A 250 -3.35 6.35 19.01
CA LYS A 250 -3.93 7.13 20.13
C LYS A 250 -3.25 8.51 20.30
N PRO A 251 -1.91 8.64 20.36
CA PRO A 251 -1.27 9.96 20.44
C PRO A 251 -1.55 10.83 19.21
N PHE A 252 -1.65 10.23 18.02
CA PHE A 252 -2.04 10.94 16.81
C PHE A 252 -3.45 11.52 16.92
N LEU A 253 -4.44 10.70 17.29
CA LEU A 253 -5.82 11.13 17.49
C LEU A 253 -5.94 12.20 18.57
N VAL A 254 -5.30 12.03 19.72
CA VAL A 254 -5.32 13.03 20.81
C VAL A 254 -4.81 14.38 20.33
N ARG A 255 -3.65 14.42 19.66
CA ARG A 255 -3.12 15.69 19.12
C ARG A 255 -4.04 16.28 18.07
N TRP A 256 -4.59 15.47 17.18
CA TRP A 256 -5.48 15.94 16.14
C TRP A 256 -6.75 16.57 16.73
N LEU A 257 -7.39 15.90 17.70
CA LEU A 257 -8.59 16.38 18.39
C LEU A 257 -8.32 17.65 19.22
N GLN A 258 -7.14 17.80 19.81
CA GLN A 258 -6.75 18.99 20.56
C GLN A 258 -6.57 20.24 19.67
N ASN A 259 -6.28 20.05 18.37
CA ASN A 259 -5.97 21.14 17.44
C ASN A 259 -7.13 21.50 16.51
N ARG A 260 -8.35 20.96 16.72
CA ARG A 260 -9.54 21.32 15.93
C ARG A 260 -10.77 21.57 16.79
N ALA A 261 -11.59 22.54 16.35
CA ALA A 261 -13.01 22.53 16.69
C ALA A 261 -13.61 21.31 16.01
N LEU A 262 -14.22 20.41 16.80
CA LEU A 262 -14.87 19.20 16.32
C LEU A 262 -16.10 19.58 15.50
N ASP A 263 -15.96 19.74 14.19
CA ASP A 263 -17.12 19.83 13.30
C ASP A 263 -17.78 18.45 13.15
N ASP A 264 -19.11 18.44 13.07
CA ASP A 264 -19.99 17.26 13.12
C ASP A 264 -19.62 16.16 12.09
N MET A 265 -19.13 16.55 10.91
CA MET A 265 -18.71 15.63 9.83
C MET A 265 -17.57 14.67 10.25
N TYR A 266 -16.76 15.04 11.24
CA TYR A 266 -15.63 14.22 11.72
C TYR A 266 -16.01 13.29 12.87
N ILE A 267 -17.07 13.63 13.62
CA ILE A 267 -17.68 12.73 14.61
C ILE A 267 -18.30 11.53 13.89
N GLU A 268 -18.99 11.77 12.77
CA GLU A 268 -19.52 10.71 11.90
C GLU A 268 -18.41 9.79 11.35
N LEU A 269 -17.22 10.33 11.08
CA LEU A 269 -16.09 9.56 10.56
C LEU A 269 -15.49 8.61 11.62
N ILE A 270 -15.44 9.04 12.89
CA ILE A 270 -14.88 8.28 14.02
C ILE A 270 -15.88 7.25 14.56
N PHE A 271 -17.17 7.60 14.65
CA PHE A 271 -18.19 6.78 15.31
C PHE A 271 -19.13 6.04 14.35
N GLY A 272 -19.06 6.33 13.04
CA GLY A 272 -20.02 5.84 12.06
C GLY A 272 -21.33 6.64 12.13
N HIS A 273 -22.16 6.54 11.08
CA HIS A 273 -23.50 7.13 11.06
C HIS A 273 -24.28 6.71 12.32
N ALA A 274 -24.72 7.69 13.12
CA ALA A 274 -25.75 7.52 14.13
C ALA A 274 -27.14 7.62 13.48
#